data_AF-A0A4Y7WQ42-F1
#
_entry.id   AF-A0A4Y7WQ42-F1
#
_cell.length_a   1.000
_cell.length_b   1.000
_cell.length_c   1.000
_cell.angle_alpha   90.00
_cell.angle_beta   90.00
_cell.angle_gamma   90.00
#
_symmetry.space_group_name_H-M   'P 1'
#
loop_
_entity.id
_entity.type
_entity.pdbx_description
1 polymer ?
#
loop_
_entity_poly.entity_id
_entity_poly.type
_entity_poly.pdbx_seq_one_letter_code
_entity_poly.pdbx_strand_id
1 'polypeptide(L)'
;MSQAKVMYGLGAVLFLLNVIGFAIQGYLIGLGGIFLIAVFALYMLAVFLYHRSAKRLATLLALIFGLVAIVGAFIAETQGGGYLL
;
A
#
# COMPACT_ATOMS: atom_id res chain seq x y z
N MET A 1 14.02 13.20 16.00
CA MET A 1 13.08 13.10 14.85
C MET A 1 11.69 12.78 15.40
N SER A 2 10.60 13.38 14.90
CA SER A 2 9.25 13.02 15.39
C SER A 2 8.76 11.71 14.78
N GLN A 3 7.99 10.92 15.54
CA GLN A 3 7.43 9.64 15.09
C GLN A 3 6.68 9.75 13.76
N ALA A 4 5.93 10.84 13.56
CA ALA A 4 5.26 11.15 12.29
C ALA A 4 6.23 11.19 11.11
N LYS A 5 7.37 11.90 11.26
CA LYS A 5 8.39 12.02 10.21
C LYS A 5 9.01 10.67 9.87
N VAL A 6 9.21 9.81 10.87
CA VAL A 6 9.72 8.43 10.66
C VAL A 6 8.71 7.61 9.86
N MET A 7 7.41 7.67 10.20
CA MET A 7 6.39 6.94 9.46
C MET A 7 6.22 7.43 8.02
N TYR A 8 6.25 8.75 7.78
CA TYR A 8 6.25 9.28 6.42
C TYR A 8 7.48 8.81 5.61
N GLY A 9 8.65 8.78 6.25
CA GLY A 9 9.87 8.24 5.65
C GLY A 9 9.75 6.76 5.29
N LEU A 10 9.22 5.94 6.21
CA LEU A 10 8.96 4.52 5.96
C LEU A 10 7.99 4.32 4.79
N GLY A 11 6.91 5.09 4.72
CA GLY A 11 5.97 5.05 3.60
C GLY A 11 6.64 5.32 2.26
N ALA A 12 7.50 6.34 2.20
CA ALA A 12 8.24 6.67 0.98
C ALA A 12 9.22 5.55 0.57
N VAL A 13 9.94 4.98 1.53
CA VAL A 13 10.86 3.84 1.27
C VAL A 13 10.08 2.62 0.78
N LEU A 14 8.99 2.26 1.44
CA LEU A 14 8.13 1.14 1.02
C LEU A 14 7.53 1.36 -0.36
N PHE A 15 7.09 2.58 -0.67
CA PHE A 15 6.61 2.93 -2.01
C PHE A 15 7.68 2.73 -3.07
N LEU A 16 8.91 3.24 -2.85
CA LEU A 16 10.01 3.06 -3.78
C LEU A 16 10.35 1.57 -4.00
N LEU A 17 10.38 0.77 -2.94
CA LEU A 17 10.61 -0.67 -3.05
C LEU A 17 9.53 -1.36 -3.89
N ASN A 18 8.25 -0.98 -3.72
CA ASN A 18 7.17 -1.54 -4.52
C ASN A 18 7.20 -1.03 -5.97
N VAL A 19 7.56 0.23 -6.22
CA VAL A 19 7.78 0.75 -7.58
C VAL A 19 8.83 -0.09 -8.31
N ILE A 20 9.95 -0.39 -7.66
CA ILE A 20 10.99 -1.27 -8.22
C ILE A 20 10.44 -2.67 -8.47
N GLY A 21 9.72 -3.26 -7.51
CA GLY A 21 9.11 -4.57 -7.67
C GLY A 21 8.15 -4.66 -8.87
N PHE A 22 7.25 -3.68 -9.00
CA PHE A 22 6.31 -3.60 -10.13
C PHE A 22 7.01 -3.30 -11.46
N ALA A 23 8.10 -2.54 -11.45
CA ALA A 23 8.92 -2.29 -12.64
C ALA A 23 9.55 -3.59 -13.16
N ILE A 24 10.13 -4.39 -12.25
CA ILE A 24 10.76 -5.67 -12.59
C ILE A 24 9.73 -6.65 -13.16
N GLN A 25 8.51 -6.65 -12.63
CA GLN A 25 7.43 -7.52 -13.12
C GLN A 25 6.75 -6.98 -14.39
N GLY A 26 7.13 -5.79 -14.89
CA GLY A 26 6.52 -5.18 -16.08
C GLY A 26 5.11 -4.59 -15.86
N TYR A 27 4.62 -4.52 -14.63
CA TYR A 27 3.28 -4.01 -14.28
C TYR A 27 3.28 -2.56 -13.77
N LEU A 28 4.40 -1.86 -13.84
CA LEU A 28 4.50 -0.49 -13.33
C LEU A 28 3.59 0.49 -14.09
N ILE A 29 3.41 0.31 -15.40
CA ILE A 29 2.59 1.20 -16.23
C ILE A 29 1.17 0.64 -16.33
N GLY A 30 0.17 1.52 -16.25
CA GLY A 30 -1.25 1.14 -16.31
C GLY A 30 -1.85 0.86 -14.92
N LEU A 31 -2.59 -0.23 -14.79
CA LEU A 31 -3.35 -0.54 -13.56
C LEU A 31 -2.45 -0.75 -12.33
N GLY A 32 -1.26 -1.34 -12.49
CA GLY A 32 -0.33 -1.55 -11.37
C GLY A 32 0.27 -0.25 -10.83
N GLY A 33 0.60 0.70 -11.70
CA GLY A 33 1.04 2.04 -11.29
C GLY A 33 -0.04 2.84 -10.58
N ILE A 34 -1.28 2.80 -11.10
CA ILE A 34 -2.44 3.44 -10.45
C ILE A 34 -2.69 2.84 -9.07
N PHE A 35 -2.62 1.51 -8.97
CA PHE A 35 -2.72 0.79 -7.69
C PHE A 35 -1.65 1.28 -6.70
N LEU A 36 -0.38 1.34 -7.13
CA LEU A 36 0.73 1.81 -6.31
C LEU A 36 0.50 3.22 -5.76
N ILE A 37 0.05 4.14 -6.59
CA ILE A 37 -0.25 5.53 -6.19
C ILE A 37 -1.42 5.57 -5.19
N ALA A 38 -2.47 4.79 -5.43
CA ALA A 38 -3.64 4.74 -4.56
C ALA A 38 -3.29 4.20 -3.16
N VAL A 39 -2.51 3.12 -3.10
CA VAL A 39 -2.03 2.53 -1.85
C VAL A 39 -1.13 3.50 -1.08
N PHE A 40 -0.23 4.20 -1.78
CA PHE A 40 0.62 5.20 -1.16
C PHE A 40 -0.17 6.38 -0.61
N ALA A 41 -1.14 6.90 -1.36
CA ALA A 41 -2.01 7.99 -0.91
C ALA A 41 -2.82 7.59 0.33
N LEU A 42 -3.36 6.37 0.36
CA LEU A 42 -4.08 5.82 1.51
C LEU A 42 -3.18 5.69 2.74
N TYR A 43 -1.94 5.21 2.57
CA TYR A 43 -0.96 5.15 3.65
C TYR A 43 -0.67 6.54 4.22
N MET A 44 -0.38 7.52 3.36
CA MET A 44 -0.11 8.90 3.79
C MET A 44 -1.29 9.52 4.53
N LEU A 45 -2.52 9.26 4.05
CA LEU A 45 -3.74 9.69 4.69
C LEU A 45 -3.92 9.02 6.08
N ALA A 46 -3.66 7.72 6.19
CA ALA A 46 -3.74 7.02 7.47
C ALA A 46 -2.73 7.57 8.50
N VAL A 47 -1.47 7.80 8.09
CA VAL A 47 -0.44 8.40 8.95
C VAL A 47 -0.84 9.81 9.39
N PHE A 48 -1.39 10.61 8.47
CA PHE A 48 -1.89 11.95 8.76
C PHE A 48 -3.04 11.95 9.78
N LEU A 49 -4.07 11.13 9.54
CA LEU A 49 -5.22 11.01 10.42
C LEU A 49 -4.85 10.51 11.82
N TYR A 50 -3.89 9.57 11.89
CA TYR A 50 -3.40 9.03 13.16
C TYR A 50 -2.78 10.12 14.05
N HIS A 51 -2.01 11.04 13.46
CA HIS A 51 -1.33 12.11 14.19
C HIS A 51 -2.20 13.35 14.42
N ARG A 52 -3.27 13.57 13.64
CA ARG A 52 -4.18 14.72 13.77
C ARG A 52 -5.42 14.45 14.64
N SER A 53 -5.36 13.44 15.52
CA SER A 53 -6.43 13.03 16.48
C SER A 53 -7.62 12.25 15.90
N ALA A 54 -7.56 11.79 14.65
CA ALA A 54 -8.55 10.86 14.08
C ALA A 54 -8.07 9.39 14.15
N LYS A 55 -7.46 9.00 15.28
CA LYS A 55 -6.81 7.70 15.47
C LYS A 55 -7.72 6.52 15.14
N ARG A 56 -8.98 6.57 15.58
CA ARG A 56 -9.97 5.51 15.33
C ARG A 56 -10.26 5.33 13.83
N LEU A 57 -10.33 6.44 13.09
CA LEU A 57 -10.54 6.42 11.64
C LEU A 57 -9.31 5.89 10.90
N ALA A 58 -8.11 6.29 11.32
CA ALA A 58 -6.85 5.77 10.78
C ALA A 58 -6.72 4.25 10.99
N THR A 59 -7.05 3.76 12.19
CA THR A 59 -7.03 2.32 12.50
C THR A 59 -8.05 1.56 11.65
N LEU A 60 -9.27 2.08 11.51
CA LEU A 60 -10.31 1.47 10.66
C LEU A 60 -9.89 1.44 9.18
N LEU A 61 -9.31 2.52 8.66
CA LEU A 61 -8.79 2.58 7.30
C LEU A 61 -7.67 1.55 7.08
N ALA A 62 -6.72 1.46 8.01
CA ALA A 62 -5.65 0.47 7.94
C ALA A 62 -6.19 -0.97 7.99
N LEU A 63 -7.22 -1.22 8.82
CA LEU A 63 -7.83 -2.54 8.96
C LEU A 63 -8.61 -2.94 7.70
N ILE A 64 -9.45 -2.05 7.17
CA ILE A 64 -10.18 -2.28 5.91
C ILE A 64 -9.18 -2.52 4.77
N PHE A 65 -8.15 -1.68 4.67
CA PHE A 65 -7.15 -1.81 3.63
C PHE A 65 -6.35 -3.12 3.74
N GLY A 66 -5.94 -3.50 4.94
CA GLY A 66 -5.27 -4.79 5.19
C GLY A 66 -6.16 -5.97 4.80
N LEU A 67 -7.46 -5.90 5.10
CA LEU A 67 -8.43 -6.93 4.75
C LEU A 67 -8.63 -7.02 3.23
N VAL A 68 -8.74 -5.88 2.54
CA VAL A 68 -8.79 -5.82 1.06
C VAL A 68 -7.51 -6.39 0.45
N ALA A 69 -6.34 -6.08 1.00
CA ALA A 69 -5.07 -6.62 0.52
C ALA A 69 -4.97 -8.15 0.69
N ILE A 70 -5.40 -8.68 1.84
CA ILE A 70 -5.43 -10.13 2.11
C ILE A 70 -6.39 -10.84 1.15
N VAL A 71 -7.61 -10.32 1.00
CA VAL A 71 -8.60 -10.88 0.07
C VAL A 71 -8.10 -10.81 -1.36
N GLY A 72 -7.51 -9.67 -1.76
CA GLY A 72 -6.90 -9.51 -3.08
C GLY A 72 -5.76 -10.52 -3.33
N ALA A 73 -4.90 -10.75 -2.35
CA ALA A 73 -3.83 -11.75 -2.43
C ALA A 73 -4.38 -13.17 -2.59
N PHE A 74 -5.38 -13.55 -1.79
CA PHE A 74 -6.01 -14.86 -1.88
C PHE A 74 -6.70 -15.10 -3.23
N ILE A 75 -7.39 -14.08 -3.75
CA ILE A 75 -8.01 -14.13 -5.08
C ILE A 75 -6.93 -14.26 -6.17
N ALA A 76 -5.83 -13.50 -6.08
CA ALA A 76 -4.73 -13.59 -7.04
C ALA A 76 -4.06 -14.99 -7.04
N GLU A 77 -3.89 -15.59 -5.86
CA GLU A 77 -3.34 -16.94 -5.71
C GLU A 77 -4.29 -17.99 -6.31
N THR A 78 -5.58 -17.93 -5.96
CA THR A 78 -6.59 -18.91 -6.38
C THR A 78 -7.01 -18.81 -7.84
N GLN A 79 -6.94 -17.63 -8.46
CA GLN A 79 -7.21 -17.44 -9.89
C GLN A 79 -6.01 -17.81 -10.80
N GLY A 80 -4.94 -18.36 -10.22
CA GLY A 80 -3.82 -18.89 -10.98
C GLY A 80 -2.63 -17.93 -11.05
N GLY A 81 -2.06 -17.58 -9.89
CA GLY A 81 -0.71 -17.03 -9.78
C GLY A 81 0.42 -17.97 -10.27
N GLY A 82 0.13 -18.82 -11.26
CA GLY A 82 1.05 -19.73 -11.95
C GLY A 82 1.31 -19.36 -13.42
N TYR A 83 0.97 -18.16 -13.90
CA TYR A 83 1.36 -17.68 -15.24
C TYR A 83 2.35 -16.51 -15.22
N LEU A 84 3.30 -16.59 -14.27
CA LEU A 84 4.68 -16.13 -14.45
C LEU A 84 5.58 -17.33 -14.84
N LEU A 85 5.19 -18.02 -15.91
CA LEU A 85 6.04 -18.85 -16.78
C LEU A 85 5.65 -18.57 -18.23
#